data_AF-A0A3S1A424-F1
#
_entry.id   AF-A0A3S1A424-F1
#
_cell.length_a   1.000
_cell.length_b   1.000
_cell.length_c   1.000
_cell.angle_alpha   90.00
_cell.angle_beta   90.00
_cell.angle_gamma   90.00
#
_symmetry.space_group_name_H-M   'P 1'
#
loop_
_entity.id
_entity.type
_entity.pdbx_description
1 polymer ?
#
loop_
_entity_poly.entity_id
_entity_poly.type
_entity_poly.pdbx_seq_one_letter_code
_entity_poly.pdbx_strand_id
1 'polypeptide(L)' 'MPYISSVERRSIQKGMREGLLEGIAMGLELKFGSEGLTILPEISQIQDVDILRVILTSIKTVNTLEELRQIYH' A
#
# COMPACT_ATOMS: atom_id res chain seq x y z
N MET A 1 22.70 28.94 -3.31
CA MET A 1 21.43 28.21 -3.47
C MET A 1 21.72 26.72 -3.57
N PRO A 2 21.25 25.85 -2.66
CA PRO A 2 21.48 24.43 -2.81
C PRO A 2 20.52 23.88 -3.88
N TYR A 3 21.08 23.24 -4.89
CA TYR A 3 20.35 22.37 -5.80
C TYR A 3 19.77 21.23 -4.96
N ILE A 4 18.49 21.32 -4.60
CA ILE A 4 17.74 20.15 -4.15
C ILE A 4 17.62 19.28 -5.40
N SER A 5 18.63 18.43 -5.59
CA SER A 5 18.84 17.63 -6.78
C SER A 5 17.61 16.76 -6.99
N SER A 6 17.16 16.63 -8.24
CA SER A 6 15.94 15.91 -8.64
C SER A 6 15.84 14.48 -8.06
N VAL A 7 16.97 13.90 -7.65
CA VAL A 7 17.11 12.64 -6.93
C VAL A 7 16.41 12.67 -5.57
N GLU A 8 16.58 13.74 -4.78
CA GLU A 8 16.00 13.88 -3.43
C GLU A 8 14.47 13.78 -3.51
N ARG A 9 13.83 14.50 -4.45
CA ARG A 9 12.37 14.47 -4.64
C ARG A 9 11.83 13.12 -5.10
N ARG A 10 12.63 12.32 -5.82
CA ARG A 10 12.25 10.96 -6.23
C ARG A 10 12.35 9.98 -5.06
N SER A 11 13.39 10.12 -4.23
CA SER A 11 13.59 9.25 -3.07
C SER A 11 12.44 9.36 -2.05
N ILE A 12 11.97 10.57 -1.76
CA ILE A 12 10.84 10.79 -0.82
C ILE A 12 9.53 10.15 -1.31
N GLN A 13 9.22 10.31 -2.60
CA GLN A 13 7.99 9.76 -3.16
C GLN A 13 8.02 8.23 -3.22
N LYS A 14 9.20 7.65 -3.49
CA LYS A 14 9.36 6.19 -3.50
C LYS A 14 9.25 5.60 -2.10
N GLY A 15 9.89 6.21 -1.10
CA GLY A 15 9.83 5.77 0.29
C GLY A 15 8.42 5.83 0.90
N MET A 16 7.64 6.87 0.58
CA MET A 16 6.25 6.98 1.04
C MET A 16 5.40 5.80 0.55
N ARG A 17 5.61 5.39 -0.70
CA ARG A 17 4.83 4.34 -1.36
C ARG A 17 5.27 2.95 -0.93
N GLU A 18 6.57 2.71 -0.80
CA GLU A 18 7.11 1.48 -0.22
C GLU A 18 6.65 1.31 1.23
N GLY A 19 6.65 2.36 2.05
CA GLY A 19 6.15 2.29 3.43
C GLY A 19 4.66 1.96 3.54
N LEU A 20 3.83 2.50 2.63
CA LEU A 20 2.41 2.13 2.55
C LEU A 20 2.22 0.68 2.12
N LEU A 21 2.97 0.22 1.11
CA LEU A 21 2.93 -1.17 0.64
C LEU A 21 3.37 -2.15 1.73
N GLU A 22 4.45 -1.86 2.46
CA GLU A 22 4.89 -2.66 3.61
C GLU A 22 3.82 -2.70 4.71
N GLY A 23 3.22 -1.55 5.05
CA GLY A 23 2.15 -1.51 6.04
C GLY A 23 0.93 -2.33 5.62
N ILE A 24 0.59 -2.31 4.33
CA ILE A 24 -0.50 -3.11 3.75
C ILE A 24 -0.13 -4.59 3.81
N ALA A 25 1.08 -4.95 3.39
CA ALA A 25 1.59 -6.31 3.42
C ALA A 25 1.49 -6.90 4.83
N MET A 26 1.99 -6.16 5.80
CA MET A 26 2.00 -6.58 7.19
C MET A 26 0.59 -6.64 7.78
N GLY A 27 -0.27 -5.66 7.47
CA GLY A 27 -1.67 -5.68 7.91
C GLY A 27 -2.46 -6.85 7.31
N LEU A 28 -2.21 -7.18 6.05
CA LEU A 28 -2.79 -8.32 5.35
C LEU A 28 -2.28 -9.64 5.92
N GLU A 29 -0.98 -9.78 6.13
CA GLU A 29 -0.38 -10.98 6.71
C GLU A 29 -0.87 -11.22 8.14
N LEU A 30 -0.97 -10.16 8.96
CA LEU A 30 -1.44 -10.29 10.34
C LEU A 30 -2.94 -10.63 10.43
N LYS A 31 -3.76 -10.08 9.53
CA LYS A 31 -5.22 -10.23 9.59
C LYS A 31 -5.74 -11.42 8.79
N PHE A 32 -5.15 -11.68 7.62
CA PHE A 32 -5.59 -12.68 6.65
C PHE A 32 -4.54 -13.77 6.39
N GLY A 33 -3.33 -13.65 6.94
CA GLY A 33 -2.26 -14.62 6.72
C GLY A 33 -1.84 -14.69 5.25
N SER A 34 -1.64 -15.91 4.78
CA SER A 34 -1.19 -16.21 3.42
C SER A 34 -2.16 -15.72 2.34
N GLU A 35 -3.46 -15.68 2.62
CA GLU A 35 -4.48 -15.23 1.66
C GLU A 35 -4.38 -13.72 1.38
N GLY A 36 -3.94 -12.93 2.39
CA GLY A 36 -3.67 -11.52 2.20
C GLY A 36 -2.45 -11.26 1.32
N LEU A 37 -1.45 -12.13 1.37
CA LEU A 37 -0.25 -12.01 0.53
C LEU A 37 -0.54 -12.29 -0.96
N THR A 38 -1.60 -13.04 -1.29
CA THR A 38 -1.98 -13.28 -2.69
C THR A 38 -2.46 -12.02 -3.41
N ILE A 39 -3.02 -11.05 -2.70
CA ILE A 39 -3.47 -9.76 -3.28
C ILE A 39 -2.40 -8.66 -3.23
N LEU A 40 -1.31 -8.83 -2.46
CA LEU A 40 -0.18 -7.90 -2.47
C LEU A 40 0.38 -7.57 -3.86
N PRO A 41 0.61 -8.55 -4.77
CA PRO A 41 1.08 -8.23 -6.10
C PRO A 41 0.09 -7.37 -6.88
N GLU A 42 -1.23 -7.54 -6.68
CA GLU A 42 -2.25 -6.67 -7.28
C GLU A 42 -2.14 -5.24 -6.73
N ILE A 43 -2.02 -5.10 -5.41
CA ILE A 43 -1.93 -3.80 -4.73
C ILE A 43 -0.61 -3.08 -5.09
N SER A 44 0.48 -3.82 -5.29
CA SER A 44 1.77 -3.30 -5.72
C SER A 44 1.73 -2.69 -7.13
N GLN A 45 0.84 -3.17 -8.01
CA GLN A 45 0.60 -2.57 -9.32
C GLN A 45 -0.08 -1.19 -9.21
N ILE A 46 -0.75 -0.90 -8.11
CA ILE A 46 -1.49 0.36 -7.91
C ILE A 46 -0.49 1.52 -7.78
N GLN A 47 -0.64 2.51 -8.66
CA GLN A 47 0.20 3.71 -8.68
C GLN A 47 -0.27 4.82 -7.75
N ASP A 48 -1.54 4.78 -7.38
CA ASP A 48 -2.18 5.75 -6.51
C ASP A 48 -1.86 5.51 -5.04
N VAL A 49 -1.11 6.45 -4.48
CA VAL A 49 -0.78 6.52 -3.05
C VAL A 49 -2.04 6.70 -2.20
N ASP A 50 -3.06 7.37 -2.74
CA ASP A 50 -4.33 7.59 -2.05
C ASP A 50 -5.10 6.28 -1.88
N ILE A 51 -5.21 5.47 -2.94
CA ILE A 51 -5.83 4.14 -2.89
C ILE A 51 -5.07 3.24 -1.91
N LEU A 52 -3.74 3.22 -1.95
CA LEU A 52 -2.91 2.47 -0.99
C LEU A 52 -3.23 2.88 0.47
N ARG A 53 -3.41 4.17 0.72
CA ARG A 53 -3.76 4.69 2.04
C ARG A 53 -5.17 4.29 2.49
N VAL A 54 -6.13 4.30 1.56
CA VAL A 54 -7.49 3.81 1.82
C VAL A 54 -7.45 2.31 2.13
N ILE A 55 -6.74 1.50 1.34
CA ILE A 55 -6.56 0.06 1.59
C ILE A 55 -5.98 -0.19 2.98
N LEU A 56 -4.89 0.50 3.35
CA LEU A 56 -4.26 0.36 4.67
C LEU A 56 -5.23 0.68 5.81
N THR A 57 -6.04 1.72 5.66
CA THR A 57 -7.03 2.11 6.67
C THR A 57 -8.16 1.10 6.73
N SER A 58 -8.63 0.66 5.57
CA SER A 58 -9.69 -0.31 5.43
C SER A 58 -9.29 -1.70 5.91
N ILE A 59 -8.03 -2.13 5.79
CA ILE A 59 -7.53 -3.39 6.38
C ILE A 59 -7.85 -3.47 7.88
N LYS A 60 -7.82 -2.34 8.60
CA LYS A 60 -8.17 -2.31 10.02
C LYS A 60 -9.67 -2.60 10.25
N THR A 61 -10.53 -2.13 9.35
CA THR A 61 -12.00 -2.26 9.46
C THR A 61 -12.58 -3.50 8.77
N VAL A 62 -12.19 -3.79 7.53
CA VAL A 62 -12.73 -4.90 6.70
C VAL A 62 -12.33 -6.25 7.28
N ASN A 63 -13.26 -7.20 7.31
CA ASN A 63 -13.01 -8.52 7.91
C ASN A 63 -12.74 -9.60 6.87
N THR A 64 -12.87 -9.26 5.58
CA THR A 64 -12.64 -10.18 4.45
C THR A 64 -11.82 -9.52 3.35
N LEU A 65 -11.07 -10.33 2.60
CA LEU A 65 -10.29 -9.87 1.44
C LEU A 65 -11.19 -9.38 0.29
N GLU A 66 -12.40 -9.91 0.19
CA GLU A 66 -13.37 -9.56 -0.84
C GLU A 66 -13.87 -8.11 -0.68
N GLU A 67 -14.16 -7.69 0.56
CA GLU A 67 -14.44 -6.29 0.89
C GLU A 67 -13.28 -5.37 0.54
N LEU A 68 -12.04 -5.84 0.73
CA LEU A 68 -10.84 -5.06 0.42
C LEU A 68 -10.66 -4.92 -1.09
N ARG A 69 -10.94 -5.97 -1.86
CA ARG A 69 -10.97 -5.95 -3.34
C ARG A 69 -11.95 -4.94 -3.89
N GLN A 70 -13.12 -4.78 -3.28
CA GLN A 70 -14.12 -3.79 -3.69
C GLN A 70 -13.64 -2.33 -3.58
N ILE A 71 -12.57 -2.06 -2.84
CA ILE A 71 -12.05 -0.70 -2.61
C ILE A 71 -11.20 -0.22 -3.79
N TYR A 72 -10.53 -1.15 -4.49
CA TYR A 72 -9.61 -0.83 -5.58
C TYR A 72 -10.04 -1.40 -6.94
N HIS A 73 -11.15 -2.15 -6.98
CA HIS A 73 -11.76 -2.69 -8.20
C HIS A 73 -12.77 -1.72 -8.81
#